data_AF-A0AAV1M1X4-F1
#
_entry.id   AF-A0AAV1M1X4-F1
#
_cell.length_a   1.000
_cell.length_b   1.000
_cell.length_c   1.000
_cell.angle_alpha   90.00
_cell.angle_beta   90.00
_cell.angle_gamma   90.00
#
_symmetry.space_group_name_H-M   'P 1'
#
loop_
_entity.id
_entity.type
_entity.pdbx_description
1 polymer ?
#
loop_
_entity_poly.entity_id
_entity_poly.type
_entity_poly.pdbx_seq_one_letter_code
_entity_poly.pdbx_strand_id
1 'polypeptide(L)'
;MANVMEVSTPDNLQYQFFPVSSGSVQFKVRAPNDAHIALTMGPQDSEPIYEIMIGGWGNTKSVIRKNKTKPDKVEIETPGILNGGEFRGFWVRWDSGIVSAGREGESIPFISWADPQPFPIGFVGVCTGWGASGTWKIEDAAEFNTPDKLEYKFGPAASGSLEFEYRGPHNCHVCLTPGPAEVDPMYEIILGGWDNSQSVIRHCRQKPDKVTLPTPGLMNPNVFRKFLIEWRCGRLMVRDGFTGGVMMEWVDPQPFPITHFGVRTGYGAQGIWRIKHFFKDGQQPLGPSAPAAAALYSSPPGYPGGAPAVSAMHGGGSGVWMDASGGQVVPGAVVGGQDCSGEPLYIARAQHEGAMIPGKLVASHGCAYIPWGGQEHGKSTYQVLVGGSNNWVPVSGSNVPPGACPGGESEDGEPLYIGRVRHEGSVTTGKVQPSHGVCYIPFGGQELGFPEYEVLMA
;
A
#
# COMPACT_ATOMS: atom_id res chain seq x y z
N MET A 1 -24.99 8.42 -6.12
CA MET A 1 -24.97 7.04 -6.67
C MET A 1 -23.55 6.79 -7.17
N ALA A 2 -22.98 5.59 -6.99
CA ALA A 2 -21.71 5.28 -7.67
C ALA A 2 -21.99 5.28 -9.17
N ASN A 3 -21.17 5.97 -9.97
CA ASN A 3 -21.23 5.79 -11.40
C ASN A 3 -20.67 4.39 -11.68
N VAL A 4 -21.42 3.58 -12.42
CA VAL A 4 -21.04 2.21 -12.78
C VAL A 4 -20.94 2.17 -14.28
N MET A 5 -19.76 1.82 -14.78
CA MET A 5 -19.55 1.59 -16.21
C MET A 5 -19.96 0.14 -16.51
N GLU A 6 -20.93 -0.03 -17.42
CA GLU A 6 -21.31 -1.33 -17.94
C GLU A 6 -20.50 -1.67 -19.19
N VAL A 7 -19.86 -2.84 -19.19
CA VAL A 7 -19.00 -3.32 -20.28
C VAL A 7 -19.47 -4.72 -20.68
N SER A 8 -19.59 -4.97 -21.98
CA SER A 8 -19.90 -6.30 -22.49
C SER A 8 -18.71 -6.86 -23.24
N THR A 9 -18.36 -8.11 -22.95
CA THR A 9 -17.22 -8.81 -23.55
C THR A 9 -17.74 -10.00 -24.35
N PRO A 10 -17.45 -10.08 -25.66
CA PRO A 10 -17.85 -11.22 -26.48
C PRO A 10 -17.00 -12.46 -26.14
N ASP A 11 -17.34 -13.58 -26.77
CA ASP A 11 -16.59 -14.84 -26.71
C ASP A 11 -15.29 -14.74 -27.53
N ASN A 12 -14.33 -13.97 -27.02
CA ASN A 12 -12.97 -13.85 -27.55
C ASN A 12 -12.00 -13.24 -26.52
N LEU A 13 -10.70 -13.47 -26.72
CA LEU A 13 -9.65 -12.88 -25.89
C LEU A 13 -9.29 -11.44 -26.28
N GLN A 14 -10.29 -10.58 -26.47
CA GLN A 14 -10.06 -9.16 -26.76
C GLN A 14 -10.34 -8.30 -25.52
N TYR A 15 -9.26 -7.78 -24.92
CA TYR A 15 -9.33 -6.90 -23.76
C TYR A 15 -9.88 -5.52 -24.12
N GLN A 16 -10.79 -5.03 -23.27
CA GLN A 16 -11.19 -3.63 -23.24
C GLN A 16 -10.51 -2.96 -22.04
N PHE A 17 -9.66 -1.97 -22.30
CA PHE A 17 -8.80 -1.32 -21.30
C PHE A 17 -9.38 -0.01 -20.77
N PHE A 18 -9.16 0.22 -19.47
CA PHE A 18 -9.58 1.40 -18.73
C PHE A 18 -8.44 1.91 -17.84
N PRO A 19 -8.22 3.23 -17.74
CA PRO A 19 -7.18 3.79 -16.89
C PRO A 19 -7.51 3.64 -15.40
N VAL A 20 -6.50 3.31 -14.59
CA VAL A 20 -6.63 3.15 -13.13
C VAL A 20 -5.58 3.98 -12.39
N SER A 21 -5.98 4.58 -11.27
CA SER A 21 -5.13 5.44 -10.42
C SER A 21 -4.94 4.90 -8.99
N SER A 22 -5.56 3.76 -8.68
CA SER A 22 -5.52 3.08 -7.38
C SER A 22 -4.84 1.72 -7.51
N GLY A 23 -4.27 1.21 -6.42
CA GLY A 23 -3.81 -0.18 -6.31
C GLY A 23 -4.95 -1.22 -6.27
N SER A 24 -6.11 -0.91 -6.85
CA SER A 24 -7.26 -1.80 -6.84
C SER A 24 -8.30 -1.45 -7.91
N VAL A 25 -9.08 -2.46 -8.29
CA VAL A 25 -10.31 -2.33 -9.07
C VAL A 25 -11.39 -3.21 -8.44
N GLN A 26 -12.60 -2.66 -8.29
CA GLN A 26 -13.79 -3.42 -7.90
C GLN A 26 -14.72 -3.54 -9.11
N PHE A 27 -15.26 -4.73 -9.30
CA PHE A 27 -16.17 -5.00 -10.41
C PHE A 27 -17.16 -6.10 -10.06
N LYS A 28 -18.28 -6.13 -10.77
CA LYS A 28 -19.15 -7.31 -10.82
C LYS A 28 -19.15 -7.88 -12.22
N VAL A 29 -19.17 -9.19 -12.33
CA VAL A 29 -19.24 -9.89 -13.62
C VAL A 29 -20.35 -10.94 -13.57
N ARG A 30 -21.08 -11.03 -14.68
CA ARG A 30 -22.00 -12.12 -14.98
C ARG A 30 -21.46 -12.84 -16.22
N ALA A 31 -20.88 -14.01 -16.00
CA ALA A 31 -20.29 -14.87 -17.01
C ALA A 31 -20.27 -16.32 -16.49
N PRO A 32 -20.45 -17.34 -17.33
CA PRO A 32 -20.46 -18.73 -16.88
C PRO A 32 -19.07 -19.25 -16.46
N ASN A 33 -17.99 -18.71 -17.02
CA ASN A 33 -16.59 -19.06 -16.76
C ASN A 33 -15.65 -17.99 -17.37
N ASP A 34 -14.35 -18.16 -17.11
CA ASP A 34 -13.23 -17.50 -17.80
C ASP A 34 -13.33 -15.96 -17.82
N ALA A 35 -13.44 -15.34 -16.64
CA ALA A 35 -13.32 -13.88 -16.50
C ALA A 35 -11.84 -13.49 -16.42
N HIS A 36 -11.35 -12.73 -17.38
CA HIS A 36 -9.95 -12.30 -17.47
C HIS A 36 -9.80 -10.82 -17.11
N ILE A 37 -8.78 -10.53 -16.29
CA ILE A 37 -8.38 -9.19 -15.90
C ILE A 37 -6.90 -9.02 -16.24
N ALA A 38 -6.58 -8.01 -17.04
CA ALA A 38 -5.22 -7.65 -17.42
C ALA A 38 -4.78 -6.38 -16.68
N LEU A 39 -3.61 -6.40 -16.05
CA LEU A 39 -2.98 -5.23 -15.46
C LEU A 39 -1.75 -4.86 -16.30
N THR A 40 -1.73 -3.63 -16.84
CA THR A 40 -0.74 -3.19 -17.85
C THR A 40 -0.29 -1.75 -17.62
N MET A 41 0.82 -1.36 -18.24
CA MET A 41 1.34 0.01 -18.23
C MET A 41 0.60 0.96 -19.19
N GLY A 42 0.01 0.44 -20.26
CA GLY A 42 -0.66 1.22 -21.31
C GLY A 42 -2.02 0.63 -21.68
N PRO A 43 -2.84 1.35 -22.46
CA PRO A 43 -4.20 0.94 -22.82
C PRO A 43 -4.27 -0.19 -23.87
N GLN A 44 -3.30 -1.11 -23.85
CA GLN A 44 -3.20 -2.19 -24.82
C GLN A 44 -2.65 -3.46 -24.19
N ASP A 45 -2.90 -4.57 -24.88
CA ASP A 45 -2.35 -5.88 -24.57
C ASP A 45 -0.86 -5.92 -24.92
N SER A 46 -0.02 -5.49 -23.98
CA SER A 46 1.43 -5.39 -24.14
C SER A 46 2.15 -5.87 -22.89
N GLU A 47 3.34 -6.45 -23.07
CA GLU A 47 4.23 -6.77 -21.96
C GLU A 47 4.92 -5.50 -21.41
N PRO A 48 5.16 -5.42 -20.09
CA PRO A 48 4.81 -6.43 -19.09
C PRO A 48 3.31 -6.40 -18.71
N ILE A 49 2.74 -7.59 -18.44
CA ILE A 49 1.31 -7.77 -18.14
C ILE A 49 1.11 -8.79 -17.02
N TYR A 50 0.18 -8.51 -16.10
CA TYR A 50 -0.39 -9.51 -15.21
C TYR A 50 -1.76 -9.92 -15.73
N GLU A 51 -1.98 -11.21 -15.91
CA GLU A 51 -3.25 -11.78 -16.31
C GLU A 51 -3.82 -12.57 -15.12
N ILE A 52 -4.93 -12.07 -14.57
CA ILE A 52 -5.71 -12.73 -13.54
C ILE A 52 -6.90 -13.39 -14.21
N MET A 53 -7.01 -14.71 -14.10
CA MET A 53 -8.16 -15.47 -14.57
C MET A 53 -8.97 -15.91 -13.37
N ILE A 54 -10.24 -15.53 -13.33
CA ILE A 54 -11.20 -15.95 -12.32
C ILE A 54 -12.16 -16.94 -12.95
N GLY A 55 -12.33 -18.11 -12.33
CA GLY A 55 -13.23 -19.15 -12.82
C GLY A 55 -12.84 -19.70 -14.20
N GLY A 56 -11.54 -19.85 -14.45
CA GLY A 56 -11.03 -20.48 -15.67
C GLY A 56 -11.24 -22.00 -15.71
N TRP A 57 -10.96 -22.60 -16.87
CA TRP A 57 -11.12 -24.04 -17.13
C TRP A 57 -12.52 -24.55 -16.77
N GLY A 58 -13.55 -23.86 -17.30
CA GLY A 58 -14.94 -24.22 -17.03
C GLY A 58 -15.35 -23.92 -15.58
N ASN A 59 -14.88 -22.80 -15.03
CA ASN A 59 -15.23 -22.33 -13.68
C ASN A 59 -14.72 -23.23 -12.55
N THR A 60 -13.54 -23.83 -12.72
CA THR A 60 -12.96 -24.75 -11.73
C THR A 60 -11.80 -24.13 -10.95
N LYS A 61 -11.06 -23.20 -11.55
CA LYS A 61 -9.86 -22.62 -10.92
C LYS A 61 -9.61 -21.16 -11.28
N SER A 62 -8.74 -20.52 -10.52
CA SER A 62 -8.29 -19.15 -10.75
C SER A 62 -6.76 -19.12 -10.76
N VAL A 63 -6.17 -18.27 -11.59
CA VAL A 63 -4.71 -18.17 -11.77
C VAL A 63 -4.25 -16.73 -11.86
N ILE A 64 -3.00 -16.48 -11.45
CA ILE A 64 -2.25 -15.27 -11.82
C ILE A 64 -1.09 -15.68 -12.72
N ARG A 65 -0.96 -15.00 -13.86
CA ARG A 65 0.08 -15.24 -14.87
C ARG A 65 0.80 -13.94 -15.18
N LYS A 66 2.12 -14.01 -15.42
CA LYS A 66 2.92 -12.89 -15.94
C LYS A 66 3.26 -13.11 -17.40
N ASN A 67 3.13 -12.05 -18.20
CA ASN A 67 3.51 -12.00 -19.62
C ASN A 67 2.88 -13.09 -20.49
N LYS A 68 1.69 -13.58 -20.11
CA LYS A 68 1.01 -14.69 -20.81
C LYS A 68 1.88 -15.94 -20.98
N THR A 69 2.91 -16.10 -20.15
CA THR A 69 3.84 -17.23 -20.20
C THR A 69 3.44 -18.31 -19.21
N LYS A 70 3.67 -19.59 -19.57
CA LYS A 70 3.56 -20.72 -18.65
C LYS A 70 4.93 -21.00 -18.01
N PRO A 71 4.98 -21.54 -16.77
CA PRO A 71 3.84 -21.88 -15.90
C PRO A 71 3.15 -20.64 -15.30
N ASP A 72 1.89 -20.82 -14.90
CA ASP A 72 1.19 -19.81 -14.09
C ASP A 72 1.96 -19.59 -12.78
N LYS A 73 1.89 -18.37 -12.23
CA LYS A 73 2.67 -18.00 -11.03
C LYS A 73 2.01 -18.50 -9.74
N VAL A 74 0.69 -18.51 -9.73
CA VAL A 74 -0.12 -19.14 -8.69
C VAL A 74 -1.40 -19.68 -9.33
N GLU A 75 -1.87 -20.80 -8.80
CA GLU A 75 -3.11 -21.48 -9.19
C GLU A 75 -3.85 -21.91 -7.93
N ILE A 76 -5.17 -21.70 -7.91
CA ILE A 76 -6.03 -22.15 -6.82
C ILE A 76 -7.38 -22.66 -7.34
N GLU A 77 -7.89 -23.74 -6.73
CA GLU A 77 -9.22 -24.25 -7.00
C GLU A 77 -10.29 -23.28 -6.52
N THR A 78 -11.21 -22.91 -7.41
CA THR A 78 -12.32 -21.97 -7.17
C THR A 78 -13.58 -22.45 -7.89
N PRO A 79 -14.06 -23.67 -7.58
CA PRO A 79 -15.17 -24.27 -8.30
C PRO A 79 -16.44 -23.43 -8.15
N GLY A 80 -17.07 -23.10 -9.28
CA GLY A 80 -18.33 -22.38 -9.30
C GLY A 80 -18.22 -20.93 -8.85
N ILE A 81 -17.04 -20.29 -8.91
CA ILE A 81 -16.85 -18.92 -8.43
C ILE A 81 -17.62 -17.89 -9.29
N LEU A 82 -17.69 -18.10 -10.60
CA LEU A 82 -18.50 -17.30 -11.53
C LEU A 82 -19.91 -17.86 -11.73
N ASN A 83 -20.81 -17.05 -12.31
CA ASN A 83 -22.18 -17.45 -12.62
C ASN A 83 -22.70 -16.70 -13.85
N GLY A 84 -23.31 -17.42 -14.80
CA GLY A 84 -23.86 -16.83 -16.03
C GLY A 84 -25.24 -16.18 -15.87
N GLY A 85 -25.98 -16.49 -14.80
CA GLY A 85 -27.32 -15.99 -14.51
C GLY A 85 -27.35 -14.73 -13.63
N GLU A 86 -26.33 -14.50 -12.82
CA GLU A 86 -26.28 -13.39 -11.84
C GLU A 86 -24.94 -12.64 -11.86
N PHE A 87 -24.95 -11.38 -11.43
CA PHE A 87 -23.72 -10.64 -11.19
C PHE A 87 -23.08 -11.09 -9.88
N ARG A 88 -21.79 -11.45 -9.94
CA ARG A 88 -20.95 -11.69 -8.76
C ARG A 88 -19.85 -10.65 -8.69
N GLY A 89 -19.66 -10.11 -7.48
CA GLY A 89 -18.68 -9.05 -7.24
C GLY A 89 -17.32 -9.60 -6.84
N PHE A 90 -16.29 -8.91 -7.29
CA PHE A 90 -14.89 -9.21 -7.05
C PHE A 90 -14.10 -7.92 -6.92
N TRP A 91 -12.90 -8.06 -6.37
CA TRP A 91 -11.87 -7.05 -6.43
C TRP A 91 -10.56 -7.68 -6.87
N VAL A 92 -9.77 -6.89 -7.60
CA VAL A 92 -8.35 -7.17 -7.86
C VAL A 92 -7.56 -6.03 -7.23
N ARG A 93 -6.54 -6.36 -6.45
CA ARG A 93 -5.67 -5.40 -5.76
C ARG A 93 -4.22 -5.64 -6.16
N TRP A 94 -3.49 -4.56 -6.34
CA TRP A 94 -2.05 -4.60 -6.53
C TRP A 94 -1.39 -3.54 -5.68
N ASP A 95 -0.38 -3.96 -4.94
CA ASP A 95 0.43 -3.06 -4.14
C ASP A 95 1.83 -3.64 -3.97
N SER A 96 2.85 -2.82 -4.11
CA SER A 96 4.26 -3.20 -3.85
C SER A 96 4.70 -4.51 -4.54
N GLY A 97 4.18 -4.77 -5.74
CA GLY A 97 4.46 -5.97 -6.53
C GLY A 97 3.63 -7.21 -6.17
N ILE A 98 2.77 -7.14 -5.16
CA ILE A 98 1.78 -8.17 -4.85
C ILE A 98 0.55 -7.91 -5.70
N VAL A 99 0.10 -8.93 -6.44
CA VAL A 99 -1.17 -8.93 -7.18
C VAL A 99 -2.08 -9.96 -6.53
N SER A 100 -3.31 -9.56 -6.20
CA SER A 100 -4.27 -10.42 -5.50
C SER A 100 -5.70 -10.19 -5.99
N ALA A 101 -6.56 -11.19 -5.80
CA ALA A 101 -7.98 -11.09 -6.10
C ALA A 101 -8.84 -11.73 -5.00
N GLY A 102 -10.01 -11.15 -4.76
CA GLY A 102 -10.97 -11.59 -3.74
C GLY A 102 -12.41 -11.31 -4.15
N ARG A 103 -13.38 -11.77 -3.34
CA ARG A 103 -14.81 -11.54 -3.60
C ARG A 103 -15.28 -10.22 -3.01
N GLU A 104 -16.32 -9.64 -3.58
CA GLU A 104 -17.00 -8.48 -3.02
C GLU A 104 -17.46 -8.77 -1.59
N GLY A 105 -17.15 -7.85 -0.67
CA GLY A 105 -17.43 -8.01 0.76
C GLY A 105 -16.42 -8.86 1.54
N GLU A 106 -15.51 -9.58 0.87
CA GLU A 106 -14.42 -10.32 1.50
C GLU A 106 -13.14 -9.48 1.54
N SER A 107 -12.49 -9.38 2.69
CA SER A 107 -11.20 -8.69 2.81
C SER A 107 -10.01 -9.58 2.43
N ILE A 108 -10.17 -10.89 2.57
CA ILE A 108 -9.11 -11.89 2.34
C ILE A 108 -9.14 -12.28 0.84
N PRO A 109 -8.00 -12.18 0.12
CA PRO A 109 -7.93 -12.66 -1.26
C PRO A 109 -8.05 -14.18 -1.30
N PHE A 110 -8.73 -14.71 -2.32
CA PHE A 110 -8.66 -16.13 -2.62
C PHE A 110 -7.39 -16.47 -3.41
N ILE A 111 -6.71 -15.50 -4.02
CA ILE A 111 -5.47 -15.71 -4.76
C ILE A 111 -4.54 -14.50 -4.61
N SER A 112 -3.25 -14.74 -4.42
CA SER A 112 -2.22 -13.71 -4.26
C SER A 112 -0.89 -14.19 -4.79
N TRP A 113 -0.10 -13.27 -5.36
CA TRP A 113 1.26 -13.55 -5.82
C TRP A 113 2.13 -12.29 -5.77
N ALA A 114 3.37 -12.45 -5.29
CA ALA A 114 4.37 -11.40 -5.25
C ALA A 114 5.32 -11.52 -6.46
N ASP A 115 5.39 -10.47 -7.28
CA ASP A 115 6.32 -10.37 -8.39
C ASP A 115 7.71 -9.92 -7.90
N PRO A 116 8.78 -10.70 -8.11
CA PRO A 116 10.13 -10.27 -7.77
C PRO A 116 10.65 -9.10 -8.63
N GLN A 117 10.01 -8.82 -9.78
CA GLN A 117 10.35 -7.71 -10.66
C GLN A 117 9.07 -6.98 -11.10
N PRO A 118 8.43 -6.22 -10.19
CA PRO A 118 7.15 -5.60 -10.46
C PRO A 118 7.28 -4.43 -11.42
N PHE A 119 6.18 -4.11 -12.10
CA PHE A 119 6.09 -2.97 -12.99
C PHE A 119 4.89 -2.07 -12.61
N PRO A 120 4.95 -0.76 -12.91
CA PRO A 120 3.82 0.14 -12.64
C PRO A 120 2.57 -0.28 -13.43
N ILE A 121 1.40 -0.22 -12.79
CA ILE A 121 0.13 -0.50 -13.46
C ILE A 121 -0.62 0.81 -13.66
N GLY A 122 -0.98 1.10 -14.90
CA GLY A 122 -1.78 2.29 -15.28
C GLY A 122 -3.13 1.95 -15.90
N PHE A 123 -3.33 0.70 -16.33
CA PHE A 123 -4.57 0.27 -17.00
C PHE A 123 -5.02 -1.12 -16.53
N VAL A 124 -6.34 -1.26 -16.40
CA VAL A 124 -7.04 -2.53 -16.22
C VAL A 124 -7.77 -2.88 -17.52
N GLY A 125 -7.49 -4.04 -18.08
CA GLY A 125 -8.25 -4.63 -19.17
C GLY A 125 -9.20 -5.72 -18.65
N VAL A 126 -10.40 -5.83 -19.21
CA VAL A 126 -11.29 -6.97 -18.96
C VAL A 126 -11.70 -7.65 -20.25
N CYS A 127 -11.81 -8.98 -20.23
CA CYS A 127 -12.44 -9.78 -21.28
C CYS A 127 -13.00 -11.09 -20.71
N THR A 128 -13.76 -11.82 -21.52
CA THR A 128 -14.16 -13.21 -21.23
C THR A 128 -13.44 -14.14 -22.19
N GLY A 129 -12.90 -15.25 -21.67
CA GLY A 129 -12.19 -16.23 -22.46
C GLY A 129 -13.09 -17.01 -23.43
N TRP A 130 -12.48 -17.91 -24.20
CA TRP A 130 -13.18 -18.72 -25.18
C TRP A 130 -14.21 -19.64 -24.52
N GLY A 131 -15.43 -19.66 -25.04
CA GLY A 131 -16.58 -20.40 -24.51
C GLY A 131 -17.47 -19.60 -23.55
N ALA A 132 -17.20 -18.31 -23.34
CA ALA A 132 -18.02 -17.43 -22.50
C ALA A 132 -18.15 -16.01 -23.05
N SER A 133 -19.34 -15.43 -22.87
CA SER A 133 -19.53 -13.98 -22.96
C SER A 133 -19.83 -13.42 -21.58
N GLY A 134 -19.47 -12.15 -21.36
CA GLY A 134 -19.56 -11.50 -20.06
C GLY A 134 -20.26 -10.17 -20.11
N THR A 135 -20.99 -9.86 -19.04
CA THR A 135 -21.40 -8.49 -18.73
C THR A 135 -20.73 -8.05 -17.43
N TRP A 136 -20.11 -6.88 -17.43
CA TRP A 136 -19.31 -6.34 -16.35
C TRP A 136 -19.87 -5.02 -15.85
N LYS A 137 -19.74 -4.77 -14.56
CA LYS A 137 -20.03 -3.51 -13.88
C LYS A 137 -18.78 -3.09 -13.16
N ILE A 138 -18.10 -2.06 -13.66
CA ILE A 138 -16.85 -1.54 -13.08
C ILE A 138 -17.18 -0.23 -12.36
N GLU A 139 -16.79 -0.09 -11.10
CA GLU A 139 -17.05 1.13 -10.34
C GLU A 139 -16.22 2.32 -10.86
N ASP A 140 -16.86 3.48 -11.05
CA ASP A 140 -16.25 4.75 -11.50
C ASP A 140 -16.27 5.81 -10.38
N ALA A 141 -15.48 6.88 -10.54
CA ALA A 141 -15.34 7.98 -9.58
C ALA A 141 -16.70 8.62 -9.22
N ALA A 142 -17.02 8.71 -7.93
CA ALA A 142 -18.20 9.44 -7.45
C ALA A 142 -17.88 10.94 -7.26
N GLU A 143 -18.83 11.80 -7.59
CA GLU A 143 -18.76 13.23 -7.26
C GLU A 143 -18.89 13.46 -5.76
N PHE A 144 -18.07 14.36 -5.21
CA PHE A 144 -18.21 14.85 -3.84
C PHE A 144 -17.84 16.34 -3.76
N ASN A 145 -18.33 17.03 -2.73
CA ASN A 145 -18.10 18.46 -2.55
C ASN A 145 -17.16 18.75 -1.38
N THR A 146 -16.46 19.87 -1.48
CA THR A 146 -15.76 20.52 -0.38
C THR A 146 -16.42 21.87 -0.13
N PRO A 147 -16.86 22.17 1.11
CA PRO A 147 -17.49 23.45 1.45
C PRO A 147 -16.47 24.59 1.41
N ASP A 148 -16.96 25.83 1.52
CA ASP A 148 -16.14 27.02 1.72
C ASP A 148 -15.56 27.04 3.15
N LYS A 149 -14.57 26.18 3.39
CA LYS A 149 -13.91 26.00 4.68
C LYS A 149 -12.50 25.47 4.45
N LEU A 150 -11.55 25.94 5.24
CA LEU A 150 -10.17 25.45 5.22
C LEU A 150 -10.04 24.09 5.92
N GLU A 151 -10.70 23.08 5.39
CA GLU A 151 -10.66 21.72 5.93
C GLU A 151 -10.39 20.74 4.78
N TYR A 152 -9.27 20.02 4.88
CA TYR A 152 -8.93 18.98 3.92
C TYR A 152 -9.73 17.72 4.17
N LYS A 153 -10.25 17.14 3.09
CA LYS A 153 -10.71 15.75 3.08
C LYS A 153 -9.57 14.88 2.54
N PHE A 154 -9.10 13.93 3.34
CA PHE A 154 -7.95 13.10 3.01
C PHE A 154 -8.34 11.76 2.36
N GLY A 155 -7.47 11.28 1.49
CA GLY A 155 -7.51 9.94 0.90
C GLY A 155 -6.09 9.37 0.77
N PRO A 156 -5.94 8.05 0.66
CA PRO A 156 -4.64 7.40 0.48
C PRO A 156 -4.08 7.71 -0.91
N ALA A 157 -2.76 7.87 -0.98
CA ALA A 157 -2.03 8.11 -2.21
C ALA A 157 -1.24 6.84 -2.57
N ALA A 158 -1.84 5.97 -3.40
CA ALA A 158 -1.34 4.63 -3.70
C ALA A 158 -0.43 4.55 -4.95
N SER A 159 -0.19 5.67 -5.62
CA SER A 159 0.67 5.73 -6.82
C SER A 159 1.48 7.02 -6.77
N GLY A 160 2.61 7.09 -7.49
CA GLY A 160 3.36 8.34 -7.68
C GLY A 160 2.62 9.38 -8.52
N SER A 161 1.28 9.35 -8.51
CA SER A 161 0.41 10.26 -9.22
C SER A 161 -0.99 10.37 -8.61
N LEU A 162 -1.67 11.48 -8.91
CA LEU A 162 -3.06 11.74 -8.55
C LEU A 162 -3.74 12.42 -9.74
N GLU A 163 -4.72 11.74 -10.32
CA GLU A 163 -5.62 12.31 -11.32
C GLU A 163 -6.92 12.76 -10.65
N PHE A 164 -7.36 13.98 -10.94
CA PHE A 164 -8.64 14.48 -10.45
C PHE A 164 -9.30 15.46 -11.42
N GLU A 165 -10.61 15.59 -11.30
CA GLU A 165 -11.38 16.67 -11.89
C GLU A 165 -11.93 17.60 -10.81
N TYR A 166 -11.91 18.89 -11.09
CA TYR A 166 -12.43 19.94 -10.23
C TYR A 166 -13.37 20.85 -11.00
N ARG A 167 -14.52 21.16 -10.42
CA ARG A 167 -15.46 22.19 -10.89
C ARG A 167 -15.76 23.14 -9.74
N GLY A 168 -15.38 24.40 -9.93
CA GLY A 168 -15.52 25.45 -8.93
C GLY A 168 -14.90 26.75 -9.46
N PRO A 169 -15.17 27.89 -8.83
CA PRO A 169 -14.76 29.19 -9.36
C PRO A 169 -13.26 29.47 -9.19
N HIS A 170 -12.61 28.98 -8.13
CA HIS A 170 -11.19 29.17 -7.80
C HIS A 170 -10.78 28.33 -6.58
N ASN A 171 -9.51 28.44 -6.16
CA ASN A 171 -8.96 27.86 -4.94
C ASN A 171 -9.10 26.33 -4.85
N CYS A 172 -8.74 25.61 -5.91
CA CYS A 172 -8.59 24.15 -5.88
C CYS A 172 -7.28 23.81 -5.15
N HIS A 173 -7.35 23.35 -3.90
CA HIS A 173 -6.19 22.98 -3.11
C HIS A 173 -6.04 21.46 -3.03
N VAL A 174 -4.84 20.99 -3.32
CA VAL A 174 -4.42 19.60 -3.11
C VAL A 174 -3.19 19.62 -2.22
N CYS A 175 -3.15 18.79 -1.19
CA CYS A 175 -1.93 18.54 -0.45
C CYS A 175 -1.46 17.09 -0.61
N LEU A 176 -0.16 16.88 -0.45
CA LEU A 176 0.49 15.57 -0.40
C LEU A 176 1.25 15.47 0.93
N THR A 177 0.99 14.43 1.70
CA THR A 177 1.41 14.31 3.10
C THR A 177 1.83 12.87 3.46
N PRO A 178 2.65 12.69 4.51
CA PRO A 178 3.01 11.37 5.04
C PRO A 178 1.91 10.72 5.90
N GLY A 179 0.77 11.38 6.09
CA GLY A 179 -0.38 10.85 6.84
C GLY A 179 -1.68 11.60 6.52
N PRO A 180 -2.84 11.10 6.98
CA PRO A 180 -4.17 11.63 6.65
C PRO A 180 -4.52 12.90 7.45
N ALA A 181 -3.58 13.84 7.56
CA ALA A 181 -3.73 15.05 8.37
C ALA A 181 -2.89 16.20 7.80
N GLU A 182 -3.21 17.43 8.23
CA GLU A 182 -2.43 18.64 7.92
C GLU A 182 -1.12 18.69 8.73
N VAL A 183 -0.22 17.74 8.48
CA VAL A 183 1.07 17.60 9.14
C VAL A 183 2.21 17.99 8.20
N ASP A 184 3.24 18.61 8.76
CA ASP A 184 4.49 18.83 8.05
C ASP A 184 5.40 17.60 8.20
N PRO A 185 6.19 17.24 7.17
CA PRO A 185 6.32 17.96 5.90
C PRO A 185 5.12 17.73 4.96
N MET A 186 4.75 18.76 4.20
CA MET A 186 3.65 18.70 3.23
C MET A 186 3.96 19.49 1.95
N TYR A 187 3.49 18.99 0.81
CA TYR A 187 3.39 19.76 -0.41
C TYR A 187 1.97 20.30 -0.53
N GLU A 188 1.81 21.60 -0.71
CA GLU A 188 0.53 22.25 -0.99
C GLU A 188 0.54 22.76 -2.43
N ILE A 189 -0.32 22.20 -3.26
CA ILE A 189 -0.57 22.60 -4.63
C ILE A 189 -1.88 23.39 -4.65
N ILE A 190 -1.79 24.67 -5.00
CA ILE A 190 -2.96 25.55 -5.12
C ILE A 190 -3.14 25.85 -6.60
N LEU A 191 -4.28 25.49 -7.16
CA LEU A 191 -4.62 25.73 -8.55
C LEU A 191 -5.72 26.79 -8.64
N GLY A 192 -5.49 27.82 -9.46
CA GLY A 192 -6.43 28.94 -9.60
C GLY A 192 -6.68 29.64 -8.25
N GLY A 193 -5.63 29.83 -7.46
CA GLY A 193 -5.68 30.60 -6.21
C GLY A 193 -5.82 32.10 -6.46
N TRP A 194 -6.12 32.85 -5.38
CA TRP A 194 -6.27 34.32 -5.39
C TRP A 194 -7.23 34.79 -6.50
N ASP A 195 -8.49 34.38 -6.39
CA ASP A 195 -9.54 34.69 -7.36
C ASP A 195 -9.20 34.21 -8.78
N ASN A 196 -8.73 32.96 -8.88
CA ASN A 196 -8.42 32.29 -10.14
C ASN A 196 -7.29 32.96 -10.94
N SER A 197 -6.37 33.66 -10.28
CA SER A 197 -5.32 34.44 -10.95
C SER A 197 -4.00 33.67 -11.10
N GLN A 198 -3.67 32.78 -10.17
CA GLN A 198 -2.37 32.09 -10.14
C GLN A 198 -2.42 30.73 -9.47
N SER A 199 -1.44 29.88 -9.81
CA SER A 199 -1.24 28.57 -9.20
C SER A 199 0.13 28.51 -8.53
N VAL A 200 0.25 27.77 -7.43
CA VAL A 200 1.50 27.63 -6.68
C VAL A 200 1.77 26.20 -6.23
N ILE A 201 3.06 25.89 -6.05
CA ILE A 201 3.53 24.78 -5.22
C ILE A 201 4.20 25.38 -4.00
N ARG A 202 3.76 24.98 -2.81
CA ARG A 202 4.28 25.43 -1.52
C ARG A 202 4.73 24.23 -0.69
N HIS A 203 5.82 24.41 0.05
CA HIS A 203 6.35 23.39 0.95
C HIS A 203 6.12 23.81 2.41
N CYS A 204 5.58 22.92 3.23
CA CYS A 204 5.32 23.10 4.67
C CYS A 204 4.55 24.39 5.03
N ARG A 205 3.65 24.85 4.16
CA ARG A 205 2.90 26.12 4.30
C ARG A 205 3.79 27.36 4.48
N GLN A 206 5.08 27.27 4.13
CA GLN A 206 6.04 28.35 4.29
C GLN A 206 6.18 29.17 3.00
N LYS A 207 6.44 30.47 3.17
CA LYS A 207 6.86 31.37 2.09
C LYS A 207 8.39 31.46 2.05
N PRO A 208 9.01 31.69 0.88
CA PRO A 208 8.37 31.84 -0.43
C PRO A 208 7.84 30.52 -1.00
N ASP A 209 6.85 30.62 -1.90
CA ASP A 209 6.36 29.47 -2.67
C ASP A 209 7.51 28.90 -3.53
N LYS A 210 7.51 27.59 -3.75
CA LYS A 210 8.54 26.92 -4.55
C LYS A 210 8.31 27.13 -6.05
N VAL A 211 7.04 27.20 -6.44
CA VAL A 211 6.61 27.58 -7.79
C VAL A 211 5.47 28.58 -7.67
N THR A 212 5.48 29.59 -8.53
CA THR A 212 4.35 30.51 -8.73
C THR A 212 4.18 30.74 -10.22
N LEU A 213 2.97 30.48 -10.71
CA LEU A 213 2.62 30.57 -12.12
C LEU A 213 1.33 31.38 -12.28
N PRO A 214 1.31 32.46 -13.09
CA PRO A 214 0.07 33.11 -13.48
C PRO A 214 -0.84 32.14 -14.27
N THR A 215 -2.07 31.93 -13.80
CA THR A 215 -3.04 31.00 -14.38
C THR A 215 -4.45 31.62 -14.40
N PRO A 216 -4.62 32.80 -15.02
CA PRO A 216 -5.90 33.51 -15.01
C PRO A 216 -7.01 32.68 -15.66
N GLY A 217 -8.10 32.47 -14.95
CA GLY A 217 -9.27 31.77 -15.49
C GLY A 217 -9.10 30.25 -15.62
N LEU A 218 -8.12 29.66 -14.91
CA LEU A 218 -7.86 28.22 -14.96
C LEU A 218 -9.10 27.41 -14.55
N MET A 219 -9.71 27.78 -13.43
CA MET A 219 -10.89 27.15 -12.87
C MET A 219 -12.19 27.66 -13.51
N ASN A 220 -13.23 26.81 -13.50
CA ASN A 220 -14.53 27.13 -14.07
C ASN A 220 -15.65 26.55 -13.19
N PRO A 221 -16.65 27.35 -12.77
CA PRO A 221 -17.74 26.86 -11.91
C PRO A 221 -18.74 25.96 -12.65
N ASN A 222 -18.76 26.00 -13.98
CA ASN A 222 -19.73 25.28 -14.82
C ASN A 222 -19.13 24.04 -15.49
N VAL A 223 -17.81 23.96 -15.62
CA VAL A 223 -17.11 22.92 -16.39
C VAL A 223 -16.02 22.27 -15.53
N PHE A 224 -15.96 20.94 -15.53
CA PHE A 224 -14.87 20.21 -14.90
C PHE A 224 -13.54 20.47 -15.61
N ARG A 225 -12.52 20.80 -14.83
CA ARG A 225 -11.13 20.84 -15.25
C ARG A 225 -10.43 19.60 -14.74
N LYS A 226 -9.64 18.96 -15.60
CA LYS A 226 -8.91 17.73 -15.29
C LYS A 226 -7.44 18.06 -15.05
N PHE A 227 -6.86 17.48 -14.02
CA PHE A 227 -5.45 17.66 -13.66
C PHE A 227 -4.80 16.32 -13.32
N LEU A 228 -3.50 16.26 -13.52
CA LEU A 228 -2.65 15.15 -13.10
C LEU A 228 -1.47 15.72 -12.29
N ILE A 229 -1.32 15.27 -11.05
CA ILE A 229 -0.14 15.54 -10.23
C ILE A 229 0.69 14.28 -10.20
N GLU A 230 2.00 14.37 -10.44
CA GLU A 230 2.94 13.24 -10.38
C GLU A 230 4.07 13.56 -9.40
N TRP A 231 4.48 12.58 -8.61
CA TRP A 231 5.64 12.67 -7.73
C TRP A 231 6.52 11.43 -7.85
N ARG A 232 7.81 11.65 -8.09
CA ARG A 232 8.79 10.57 -8.16
C ARG A 232 10.17 11.07 -7.73
N CYS A 233 10.77 10.42 -6.74
CA CYS A 233 12.12 10.73 -6.27
C CYS A 233 12.31 12.24 -5.97
N GLY A 234 11.32 12.86 -5.29
CA GLY A 234 11.32 14.29 -4.96
C GLY A 234 10.93 15.24 -6.09
N ARG A 235 10.80 14.77 -7.34
CA ARG A 235 10.27 15.59 -8.44
C ARG A 235 8.75 15.59 -8.41
N LEU A 236 8.15 16.76 -8.21
CA LEU A 236 6.71 17.02 -8.24
C LEU A 236 6.34 17.75 -9.55
N MET A 237 5.40 17.20 -10.31
CA MET A 237 4.89 17.79 -11.55
C MET A 237 3.38 17.94 -11.47
N VAL A 238 2.86 19.07 -11.95
CA VAL A 238 1.44 19.33 -12.14
C VAL A 238 1.20 19.50 -13.63
N ARG A 239 0.28 18.74 -14.19
CA ARG A 239 -0.06 18.72 -15.62
C ARG A 239 -1.53 19.04 -15.85
N ASP A 240 -1.80 19.62 -17.01
CA ASP A 240 -3.15 19.68 -17.57
C ASP A 240 -3.59 18.26 -17.95
N GLY A 241 -4.73 17.82 -17.41
CA GLY A 241 -5.20 16.45 -17.55
C GLY A 241 -5.82 16.10 -18.90
N PHE A 242 -6.02 17.08 -19.79
CA PHE A 242 -6.52 16.84 -21.15
C PHE A 242 -5.38 16.78 -22.17
N THR A 243 -4.40 17.68 -22.03
CA THR A 243 -3.28 17.83 -22.97
C THR A 243 -2.01 17.13 -22.52
N GLY A 244 -1.88 16.81 -21.22
CA GLY A 244 -0.68 16.25 -20.62
C GLY A 244 0.47 17.26 -20.44
N GLY A 245 0.25 18.52 -20.81
CA GLY A 245 1.26 19.58 -20.72
C GLY A 245 1.66 19.89 -19.27
N VAL A 246 2.96 20.05 -19.02
CA VAL A 246 3.47 20.44 -17.69
C VAL A 246 3.11 21.90 -17.42
N MET A 247 2.42 22.14 -16.32
CA MET A 247 2.08 23.48 -15.84
C MET A 247 3.10 23.95 -14.80
N MET A 248 3.34 23.14 -13.77
CA MET A 248 4.26 23.47 -12.68
C MET A 248 5.15 22.28 -12.39
N GLU A 249 6.41 22.53 -12.09
CA GLU A 249 7.39 21.51 -11.76
C GLU A 249 8.32 22.02 -10.66
N TRP A 250 8.61 21.17 -9.69
CA TRP A 250 9.59 21.43 -8.65
C TRP A 250 10.27 20.14 -8.19
N VAL A 251 11.52 20.25 -7.75
CA VAL A 251 12.27 19.12 -7.19
C VAL A 251 12.62 19.47 -5.74
N ASP A 252 12.12 18.65 -4.81
CA ASP A 252 12.50 18.74 -3.41
C ASP A 252 13.90 18.14 -3.20
N PRO A 253 14.88 18.90 -2.65
CA PRO A 253 16.18 18.35 -2.27
C PRO A 253 16.12 17.33 -1.11
N GLN A 254 15.06 17.32 -0.30
CA GLN A 254 14.88 16.41 0.85
C GLN A 254 13.47 15.81 0.85
N PRO A 255 13.17 14.91 -0.10
CA PRO A 255 11.82 14.39 -0.24
C PRO A 255 11.40 13.52 0.94
N PHE A 256 10.11 13.56 1.25
CA PHE A 256 9.47 12.72 2.25
C PHE A 256 8.49 11.72 1.59
N PRO A 257 8.17 10.60 2.27
CA PRO A 257 7.15 9.67 1.79
C PRO A 257 5.77 10.33 1.71
N ILE A 258 5.11 10.19 0.56
CA ILE A 258 3.72 10.61 0.37
C ILE A 258 2.86 9.36 0.47
N THR A 259 2.04 9.29 1.52
CA THR A 259 1.09 8.18 1.74
C THR A 259 -0.36 8.63 1.57
N HIS A 260 -0.61 9.95 1.62
CA HIS A 260 -1.94 10.54 1.53
C HIS A 260 -1.95 11.79 0.66
N PHE A 261 -3.10 12.03 0.05
CA PHE A 261 -3.45 13.33 -0.49
C PHE A 261 -4.61 13.92 0.32
N GLY A 262 -4.69 15.24 0.38
CA GLY A 262 -5.86 15.96 0.87
C GLY A 262 -6.40 16.87 -0.20
N VAL A 263 -7.72 17.01 -0.29
CA VAL A 263 -8.35 18.02 -1.15
C VAL A 263 -9.27 18.95 -0.37
N ARG A 264 -9.27 20.23 -0.74
CA ARG A 264 -10.20 21.24 -0.23
C ARG A 264 -10.42 22.34 -1.25
N THR A 265 -11.50 23.09 -1.06
CA THR A 265 -11.64 24.40 -1.71
C THR A 265 -11.30 25.49 -0.70
N GLY A 266 -10.40 26.40 -1.06
CA GLY A 266 -10.02 27.53 -0.19
C GLY A 266 -11.13 28.57 -0.05
N TYR A 267 -10.91 29.56 0.83
CA TYR A 267 -11.93 30.58 1.17
C TYR A 267 -12.58 31.26 -0.04
N GLY A 268 -13.89 31.51 0.06
CA GLY A 268 -14.69 32.23 -0.93
C GLY A 268 -15.17 31.35 -2.09
N ALA A 269 -14.97 30.04 -2.04
CA ALA A 269 -15.38 29.12 -3.10
C ALA A 269 -15.90 27.78 -2.55
N GLN A 270 -16.75 27.13 -3.34
CA GLN A 270 -17.12 25.73 -3.18
C GLN A 270 -16.63 24.95 -4.39
N GLY A 271 -16.19 23.73 -4.15
CA GLY A 271 -15.66 22.85 -5.19
C GLY A 271 -16.41 21.54 -5.25
N ILE A 272 -16.65 21.06 -6.46
CA ILE A 272 -17.13 19.73 -6.76
C ILE A 272 -15.97 18.97 -7.39
N TRP A 273 -15.66 17.82 -6.82
CA TRP A 273 -14.52 16.99 -7.16
C TRP A 273 -14.99 15.68 -7.76
N ARG A 274 -14.22 15.18 -8.73
CA ARG A 274 -14.21 13.76 -9.10
C ARG A 274 -12.79 13.28 -8.97
N ILE A 275 -12.56 12.45 -7.98
CA ILE A 275 -11.30 11.74 -7.81
C ILE A 275 -11.70 10.28 -7.89
N LYS A 276 -11.06 9.54 -8.79
CA LYS A 276 -11.28 8.10 -8.88
C LYS A 276 -10.97 7.48 -7.52
N HIS A 277 -12.03 6.97 -6.89
CA HIS A 277 -12.06 6.36 -5.56
C HIS A 277 -11.69 7.29 -4.37
N PHE A 278 -12.36 8.45 -4.24
CA PHE A 278 -12.48 9.16 -2.95
C PHE A 278 -13.53 8.48 -2.04
N PHE A 279 -13.22 8.27 -0.75
CA PHE A 279 -14.15 7.69 0.22
C PHE A 279 -15.36 8.61 0.45
N LYS A 280 -16.56 8.03 0.56
CA LYS A 280 -17.76 8.77 1.01
C LYS A 280 -17.72 8.99 2.51
N ASP A 281 -18.19 10.17 2.94
CA ASP A 281 -18.43 10.47 4.35
C ASP A 281 -19.33 9.37 4.98
N GLY A 282 -18.86 8.76 6.08
CA GLY A 282 -19.61 7.76 6.85
C GLY A 282 -19.13 6.31 6.76
N GLN A 283 -18.15 5.99 5.91
CA GLN A 283 -17.40 4.73 6.02
C GLN A 283 -16.10 4.99 6.78
N GLN A 284 -16.07 4.62 8.07
CA GLN A 284 -14.79 4.39 8.74
C GLN A 284 -14.05 3.30 7.95
N PRO A 285 -12.71 3.39 7.78
CA PRO A 285 -11.92 2.21 7.52
C PRO A 285 -12.29 1.20 8.61
N LEU A 286 -12.96 0.11 8.25
CA LEU A 286 -12.97 -1.06 9.11
C LEU A 286 -11.50 -1.41 9.25
N GLY A 287 -10.96 -1.27 10.46
CA GLY A 287 -9.60 -1.67 10.76
C GLY A 287 -9.39 -3.11 10.29
N PRO A 288 -8.18 -3.48 9.85
CA PRO A 288 -7.88 -4.87 9.59
C PRO A 288 -8.12 -5.66 10.88
N SER A 289 -9.23 -6.39 10.92
CA SER A 289 -9.46 -7.43 11.92
C SER A 289 -8.46 -8.52 11.64
N ALA A 290 -7.64 -8.84 12.63
CA ALA A 290 -6.79 -10.03 12.62
C ALA A 290 -7.59 -11.25 12.10
N PRO A 291 -6.98 -12.14 11.31
CA PRO A 291 -7.65 -13.37 10.92
C PRO A 291 -8.13 -14.08 12.18
N ALA A 292 -9.39 -14.54 12.20
CA ALA A 292 -9.77 -15.55 13.15
C ALA A 292 -8.84 -16.74 12.91
N ALA A 293 -8.10 -17.14 13.95
CA ALA A 293 -7.19 -18.27 13.91
C ALA A 293 -7.87 -19.46 13.21
N ALA A 294 -7.24 -19.96 12.15
CA ALA A 294 -7.64 -21.23 11.57
C ALA A 294 -7.64 -22.29 12.69
N ALA A 295 -8.68 -23.10 12.73
CA ALA A 295 -8.88 -24.11 13.75
C ALA A 295 -7.60 -24.93 13.98
N LEU A 296 -7.22 -25.00 15.26
CA LEU A 296 -6.15 -25.81 15.85
C LEU A 296 -5.95 -27.15 15.10
N TYR A 297 -4.82 -27.30 14.41
CA TYR A 297 -4.29 -28.63 14.13
C TYR A 297 -3.59 -29.13 15.39
N SER A 298 -4.13 -30.21 15.95
CA SER A 298 -3.56 -30.97 17.05
C SER A 298 -2.09 -31.32 16.79
N SER A 299 -1.26 -31.19 17.83
CA SER A 299 0.13 -31.64 17.82
C SER A 299 0.24 -33.12 17.41
N PRO A 300 1.24 -33.50 16.59
CA PRO A 300 1.54 -34.91 16.32
C PRO A 300 1.82 -35.68 17.62
N PRO A 301 1.44 -36.97 17.72
CA PRO A 301 1.70 -37.76 18.93
C PRO A 301 3.20 -37.96 19.11
N GLY A 302 3.77 -37.48 20.24
CA GLY A 302 5.12 -37.87 20.65
C GLY A 302 6.01 -36.84 21.34
N TYR A 303 5.56 -35.61 21.62
CA TYR A 303 6.39 -34.64 22.34
C TYR A 303 5.93 -34.48 23.81
N PRO A 304 6.77 -34.81 24.81
CA PRO A 304 6.46 -34.57 26.20
C PRO A 304 6.53 -33.07 26.51
N GLY A 305 5.46 -32.55 27.11
CA GLY A 305 5.39 -31.18 27.61
C GLY A 305 6.33 -30.95 28.79
N GLY A 306 6.77 -29.70 28.91
CA GLY A 306 7.49 -29.22 30.08
C GLY A 306 8.47 -28.12 29.71
N ALA A 307 8.06 -26.86 29.91
CA ALA A 307 9.03 -25.80 30.17
C ALA A 307 9.86 -26.16 31.41
N PRO A 308 11.10 -25.66 31.49
CA PRO A 308 11.33 -24.75 32.60
C PRO A 308 12.07 -23.47 32.20
N ALA A 309 11.91 -22.48 33.07
CA ALA A 309 12.38 -21.13 32.98
C ALA A 309 13.91 -20.97 33.10
N VAL A 310 14.39 -19.88 32.50
CA VAL A 310 15.65 -19.13 32.64
C VAL A 310 16.87 -19.78 33.33
N SER A 311 18.01 -19.75 32.62
CA SER A 311 19.32 -19.50 33.23
C SER A 311 20.28 -18.90 32.20
N ALA A 312 20.89 -17.78 32.56
CA ALA A 312 21.98 -17.14 31.83
C ALA A 312 23.30 -17.88 32.09
N MET A 313 24.08 -18.17 31.03
CA MET A 313 25.54 -18.02 30.98
C MET A 313 26.09 -18.35 29.57
N HIS A 314 27.19 -17.67 29.23
CA HIS A 314 27.73 -17.39 27.90
C HIS A 314 28.28 -18.57 27.08
N GLY A 315 28.28 -18.40 25.74
CA GLY A 315 29.19 -19.12 24.85
C GLY A 315 28.89 -19.06 23.35
N GLY A 316 29.00 -17.88 22.72
CA GLY A 316 29.26 -17.73 21.27
C GLY A 316 28.06 -17.43 20.37
N GLY A 317 27.93 -16.16 19.92
CA GLY A 317 27.19 -15.81 18.70
C GLY A 317 25.94 -14.92 18.85
N SER A 318 25.28 -14.90 20.01
CA SER A 318 24.03 -14.12 20.17
C SER A 318 24.31 -12.65 20.50
N GLY A 319 23.66 -11.73 19.77
CA GLY A 319 23.78 -10.28 19.98
C GLY A 319 23.28 -9.81 21.35
N VAL A 320 23.69 -8.60 21.74
CA VAL A 320 23.34 -7.96 23.03
C VAL A 320 22.42 -6.77 22.77
N TRP A 321 21.32 -6.66 23.52
CA TRP A 321 20.44 -5.49 23.48
C TRP A 321 20.97 -4.38 24.39
N MET A 322 21.17 -3.18 23.85
CA MET A 322 21.64 -2.01 24.60
C MET A 322 20.62 -0.88 24.55
N ASP A 323 20.34 -0.27 25.71
CA ASP A 323 19.44 0.88 25.80
C ASP A 323 20.01 2.11 25.08
N ALA A 324 19.15 2.81 24.34
CA ALA A 324 19.47 4.02 23.60
C ALA A 324 18.23 4.93 23.50
N SER A 325 18.44 6.18 23.08
CA SER A 325 17.35 7.14 22.91
C SER A 325 17.70 8.22 21.89
N GLY A 326 16.68 8.93 21.40
CA GLY A 326 16.85 10.15 20.61
C GLY A 326 17.65 9.99 19.32
N GLY A 327 17.55 8.84 18.66
CA GLY A 327 18.28 8.54 17.41
C GLY A 327 19.71 8.05 17.61
N GLN A 328 20.17 7.88 18.85
CA GLN A 328 21.50 7.36 19.13
C GLN A 328 21.69 5.97 18.52
N VAL A 329 22.73 5.85 17.68
CA VAL A 329 23.24 4.59 17.15
C VAL A 329 24.46 4.20 17.97
N VAL A 330 24.35 3.09 18.70
CA VAL A 330 25.44 2.57 19.53
C VAL A 330 26.53 1.89 18.66
N PRO A 331 27.82 2.00 19.01
CA PRO A 331 28.88 1.32 18.26
C PRO A 331 28.65 -0.19 18.17
N GLY A 332 28.76 -0.75 16.97
CA GLY A 332 28.51 -2.18 16.71
C GLY A 332 27.03 -2.54 16.52
N ALA A 333 26.13 -1.56 16.43
CA ALA A 333 24.73 -1.78 16.09
C ALA A 333 24.59 -2.59 14.79
N VAL A 334 23.73 -3.61 14.83
CA VAL A 334 23.46 -4.48 13.68
C VAL A 334 22.56 -3.72 12.70
N VAL A 335 23.02 -3.62 11.45
CA VAL A 335 22.24 -3.07 10.34
C VAL A 335 21.23 -4.13 9.90
N GLY A 336 19.95 -3.86 10.15
CA GLY A 336 18.83 -4.71 9.77
C GLY A 336 18.40 -4.53 8.32
N GLY A 337 18.69 -3.35 7.76
CA GLY A 337 18.45 -3.04 6.37
C GLY A 337 18.77 -1.59 6.02
N GLN A 338 18.02 -1.03 5.08
CA GLN A 338 18.29 0.28 4.51
C GLN A 338 16.98 0.93 4.08
N ASP A 339 16.82 2.23 4.33
CA ASP A 339 15.71 3.02 3.84
C ASP A 339 15.82 3.29 2.33
N CYS A 340 14.71 3.67 1.70
CA CYS A 340 14.66 4.07 0.31
C CYS A 340 15.56 5.29 -0.02
N SER A 341 15.84 6.15 0.96
CA SER A 341 16.81 7.25 0.85
C SER A 341 18.27 6.78 0.80
N GLY A 342 18.53 5.52 1.14
CA GLY A 342 19.86 4.96 1.34
C GLY A 342 20.37 5.05 2.79
N GLU A 343 19.59 5.61 3.73
CA GLU A 343 19.96 5.62 5.15
C GLU A 343 19.98 4.20 5.75
N PRO A 344 21.02 3.80 6.49
CA PRO A 344 21.03 2.50 7.16
C PRO A 344 19.96 2.42 8.27
N LEU A 345 19.25 1.30 8.33
CA LEU A 345 18.27 0.99 9.37
C LEU A 345 18.85 -0.04 10.34
N TYR A 346 18.81 0.26 11.64
CA TYR A 346 19.36 -0.62 12.67
C TYR A 346 18.27 -1.43 13.36
N ILE A 347 18.61 -2.63 13.81
CA ILE A 347 17.68 -3.49 14.54
C ILE A 347 17.44 -2.90 15.92
N ALA A 348 16.19 -2.57 16.21
CA ALA A 348 15.79 -2.04 17.50
C ALA A 348 14.59 -2.82 18.06
N ARG A 349 14.31 -2.66 19.35
CA ARG A 349 13.08 -3.09 19.99
C ARG A 349 12.65 -2.08 21.04
N ALA A 350 11.36 -2.03 21.35
CA ALA A 350 10.83 -1.13 22.37
C ALA A 350 9.59 -1.72 23.05
N GLN A 351 9.33 -1.25 24.27
CA GLN A 351 8.13 -1.60 25.02
C GLN A 351 6.91 -0.84 24.48
N HIS A 352 5.79 -1.55 24.30
CA HIS A 352 4.49 -0.93 23.99
C HIS A 352 3.35 -1.87 24.40
N GLU A 353 2.35 -1.34 25.12
CA GLU A 353 1.16 -2.08 25.55
C GLU A 353 1.45 -3.45 26.21
N GLY A 354 2.49 -3.53 27.05
CA GLY A 354 2.88 -4.78 27.72
C GLY A 354 3.77 -5.72 26.90
N ALA A 355 3.93 -5.49 25.60
CA ALA A 355 4.81 -6.25 24.71
C ALA A 355 6.20 -5.60 24.53
N MET A 356 7.23 -6.42 24.36
CA MET A 356 8.55 -6.01 23.88
C MET A 356 8.66 -6.33 22.40
N ILE A 357 8.68 -5.30 21.55
CA ILE A 357 8.44 -5.47 20.11
C ILE A 357 9.67 -5.08 19.30
N PRO A 358 10.19 -5.95 18.42
CA PRO A 358 11.26 -5.61 17.48
C PRO A 358 10.75 -4.75 16.30
N GLY A 359 11.64 -3.91 15.78
CA GLY A 359 11.37 -2.93 14.74
C GLY A 359 12.66 -2.35 14.14
N LYS A 360 12.63 -1.08 13.76
CA LYS A 360 13.76 -0.38 13.09
C LYS A 360 14.12 0.90 13.83
N LEU A 361 15.41 1.21 13.93
CA LEU A 361 15.90 2.53 14.32
C LEU A 361 16.22 3.35 13.07
N VAL A 362 15.65 4.55 13.00
CA VAL A 362 15.97 5.58 12.00
C VAL A 362 16.67 6.72 12.72
N ALA A 363 17.99 6.84 12.54
CA ALA A 363 18.80 7.77 13.31
C ALA A 363 18.43 9.23 12.99
N SER A 364 18.21 9.54 11.72
CA SER A 364 17.83 10.87 11.25
C SER A 364 16.48 11.36 11.81
N HIS A 365 15.56 10.44 12.12
CA HIS A 365 14.26 10.75 12.71
C HIS A 365 14.30 10.87 14.23
N GLY A 366 15.39 10.46 14.88
CA GLY A 366 15.53 10.54 16.33
C GLY A 366 14.76 9.47 17.12
N CYS A 367 14.26 8.41 16.48
CA CYS A 367 13.44 7.39 17.15
C CYS A 367 13.54 6.00 16.52
N ALA A 368 13.18 4.98 17.32
CA ALA A 368 12.86 3.65 16.81
C ALA A 368 11.38 3.56 16.46
N TYR A 369 11.05 2.80 15.43
CA TYR A 369 9.68 2.50 15.03
C TYR A 369 9.39 1.03 15.27
N ILE A 370 8.24 0.74 15.89
CA ILE A 370 7.77 -0.62 16.12
C ILE A 370 6.35 -0.83 15.55
N PRO A 371 6.04 -2.03 15.02
CA PRO A 371 4.73 -2.36 14.50
C PRO A 371 3.82 -2.91 15.60
N TRP A 372 2.66 -2.27 15.82
CA TRP A 372 1.65 -2.79 16.74
C TRP A 372 0.24 -2.22 16.48
N GLY A 373 -0.77 -3.08 16.53
CA GLY A 373 -2.18 -2.70 16.47
C GLY A 373 -2.57 -2.02 15.16
N GLY A 374 -1.92 -2.36 14.04
CA GLY A 374 -2.14 -1.75 12.73
C GLY A 374 -1.38 -0.44 12.49
N GLN A 375 -0.56 0.03 13.44
CA GLN A 375 0.16 1.30 13.34
C GLN A 375 1.68 1.16 13.53
N GLU A 376 2.42 2.10 12.93
CA GLU A 376 3.84 2.31 13.20
C GLU A 376 3.99 3.29 14.37
N HIS A 377 4.62 2.85 15.46
CA HIS A 377 4.78 3.66 16.66
C HIS A 377 6.22 4.14 16.81
N GLY A 378 6.42 5.46 16.77
CA GLY A 378 7.69 6.09 17.12
C GLY A 378 7.95 6.04 18.62
N LYS A 379 9.13 5.54 19.00
CA LYS A 379 9.62 5.42 20.38
C LYS A 379 10.94 6.16 20.51
N SER A 380 10.95 7.18 21.36
CA SER A 380 12.15 7.99 21.63
C SER A 380 13.17 7.25 22.53
N THR A 381 12.73 6.23 23.26
CA THR A 381 13.56 5.33 24.07
C THR A 381 13.37 3.89 23.60
N TYR A 382 14.46 3.17 23.40
CA TYR A 382 14.46 1.85 22.77
C TYR A 382 15.73 1.08 23.12
N GLN A 383 15.79 -0.19 22.72
CA GLN A 383 17.00 -1.00 22.75
C GLN A 383 17.48 -1.27 21.32
N VAL A 384 18.79 -1.23 21.09
CA VAL A 384 19.42 -1.56 19.81
C VAL A 384 20.19 -2.87 19.95
N LEU A 385 20.09 -3.74 18.95
CA LEU A 385 20.87 -4.97 18.92
C LEU A 385 22.31 -4.67 18.52
N VAL A 386 23.26 -5.10 19.33
CA VAL A 386 24.70 -4.91 19.11
C VAL A 386 25.43 -6.23 19.10
N GLY A 387 26.24 -6.41 18.06
CA GLY A 387 26.89 -7.69 17.79
C GLY A 387 25.90 -8.81 17.45
N GLY A 388 26.44 -10.00 17.22
CA GLY A 388 25.69 -11.17 16.77
C GLY A 388 25.87 -11.49 15.30
N SER A 389 25.33 -12.62 14.85
CA SER A 389 25.32 -12.96 13.44
C SER A 389 24.33 -12.06 12.67
N ASN A 390 24.67 -11.68 11.43
CA ASN A 390 23.76 -10.96 10.53
C ASN A 390 23.29 -11.90 9.40
N ASN A 391 22.92 -13.12 9.80
CA ASN A 391 22.53 -14.19 8.89
C ASN A 391 21.00 -14.22 8.76
N TRP A 392 20.50 -14.06 7.55
CA TRP A 392 19.07 -13.94 7.26
C TRP A 392 18.60 -15.13 6.42
N VAL A 393 17.55 -15.79 6.88
CA VAL A 393 16.99 -16.96 6.21
C VAL A 393 15.59 -16.64 5.71
N PRO A 394 15.29 -16.85 4.40
CA PRO A 394 13.94 -16.71 3.88
C PRO A 394 12.98 -17.72 4.51
N VAL A 395 11.82 -17.24 4.92
CA VAL A 395 10.74 -18.00 5.56
C VAL A 395 9.40 -17.60 4.95
N SER A 396 8.46 -18.54 4.92
CA SER A 396 7.07 -18.27 4.60
C SER A 396 6.13 -18.85 5.66
N GLY A 397 5.08 -18.11 6.00
CA GLY A 397 4.07 -18.52 6.97
C GLY A 397 4.60 -18.61 8.41
N SER A 398 4.07 -19.57 9.16
CA SER A 398 4.37 -19.79 10.59
C SER A 398 5.62 -20.65 10.87
N ASN A 399 6.32 -21.11 9.84
CA ASN A 399 7.42 -22.08 9.98
C ASN A 399 8.75 -21.39 10.32
N VAL A 400 8.85 -20.81 11.51
CA VAL A 400 10.09 -20.18 11.99
C VAL A 400 11.15 -21.27 12.26
N PRO A 401 12.34 -21.22 11.61
CA PRO A 401 13.37 -22.23 11.74
C PRO A 401 13.98 -22.27 13.17
N PRO A 402 14.39 -23.46 13.66
CA PRO A 402 15.15 -23.56 14.90
C PRO A 402 16.41 -22.71 14.85
N GLY A 403 16.68 -21.94 15.91
CA GLY A 403 17.79 -21.00 15.97
C GLY A 403 17.49 -19.58 15.48
N ALA A 404 16.23 -19.26 15.16
CA ALA A 404 15.82 -17.87 14.93
C ALA A 404 16.09 -17.01 16.17
N CYS A 405 16.58 -15.79 15.95
CA CYS A 405 16.94 -14.86 17.01
C CYS A 405 15.67 -14.25 17.65
N PRO A 406 15.41 -14.48 18.95
CA PRO A 406 14.26 -13.89 19.63
C PRO A 406 14.45 -12.38 19.76
N GLY A 407 13.48 -11.62 19.25
CA GLY A 407 13.45 -10.16 19.27
C GLY A 407 12.72 -9.59 20.48
N GLY A 408 11.76 -10.32 21.01
CA GLY A 408 10.95 -9.89 22.15
C GLY A 408 9.80 -10.85 22.43
N GLU A 409 8.73 -10.32 23.02
CA GLU A 409 7.59 -11.10 23.50
C GLU A 409 6.33 -10.25 23.37
N SER A 410 5.23 -10.87 22.93
CA SER A 410 3.90 -10.23 22.87
C SER A 410 3.31 -10.02 24.26
N GLU A 411 2.19 -9.30 24.32
CA GLU A 411 1.40 -9.07 25.53
C GLU A 411 0.92 -10.36 26.22
N ASP A 412 0.75 -11.45 25.46
CA ASP A 412 0.29 -12.74 25.96
C ASP A 412 1.44 -13.74 26.25
N GLY A 413 2.69 -13.29 26.15
CA GLY A 413 3.86 -14.13 26.40
C GLY A 413 4.34 -14.92 25.17
N GLU A 414 3.75 -14.71 23.99
CA GLU A 414 4.24 -15.36 22.76
C GLU A 414 5.61 -14.80 22.36
N PRO A 415 6.64 -15.63 22.13
CA PRO A 415 7.92 -15.19 21.61
C PRO A 415 7.80 -14.54 20.23
N LEU A 416 8.39 -13.35 20.07
CA LEU A 416 8.50 -12.64 18.82
C LEU A 416 9.92 -12.74 18.28
N TYR A 417 10.07 -12.94 16.98
CA TYR A 417 11.38 -13.02 16.32
C TYR A 417 11.66 -11.79 15.47
N ILE A 418 12.93 -11.56 15.16
CA ILE A 418 13.35 -10.45 14.31
C ILE A 418 13.21 -10.87 12.85
N GLY A 419 12.30 -10.24 12.14
CA GLY A 419 12.14 -10.41 10.69
C GLY A 419 12.53 -9.16 9.93
N ARG A 420 12.79 -9.29 8.64
CA ARG A 420 12.86 -8.17 7.71
C ARG A 420 12.15 -8.47 6.40
N VAL A 421 11.70 -7.40 5.76
CA VAL A 421 11.01 -7.43 4.48
C VAL A 421 11.58 -6.34 3.58
N ARG A 422 11.63 -6.62 2.28
CA ARG A 422 11.87 -5.60 1.25
C ARG A 422 10.53 -4.99 0.83
N HIS A 423 10.34 -3.70 1.08
CA HIS A 423 9.09 -2.98 0.81
C HIS A 423 9.38 -1.54 0.39
N GLU A 424 8.76 -1.06 -0.69
CA GLU A 424 8.93 0.30 -1.25
C GLU A 424 10.38 0.81 -1.39
N GLY A 425 11.30 -0.08 -1.80
CA GLY A 425 12.71 0.26 -1.97
C GLY A 425 13.52 0.30 -0.66
N SER A 426 12.87 0.09 0.48
CA SER A 426 13.50 -0.17 1.77
C SER A 426 13.65 -1.67 2.04
N VAL A 427 14.68 -2.04 2.81
CA VAL A 427 14.75 -3.30 3.55
C VAL A 427 14.58 -2.93 5.01
N THR A 428 13.49 -3.36 5.65
CA THR A 428 13.13 -2.90 7.00
C THR A 428 12.81 -4.06 7.92
N THR A 429 13.16 -3.90 9.20
CA THR A 429 12.98 -4.91 10.25
C THR A 429 11.69 -4.71 11.04
N GLY A 430 11.19 -5.81 11.59
CA GLY A 430 9.94 -5.87 12.33
C GLY A 430 9.80 -7.14 13.16
N LYS A 431 8.56 -7.43 13.60
CA LYS A 431 8.24 -8.60 14.43
C LYS A 431 7.71 -9.74 13.58
N VAL A 432 8.30 -10.91 13.71
CA VAL A 432 7.70 -12.17 13.26
C VAL A 432 6.87 -12.69 14.41
N GLN A 433 5.58 -12.90 14.15
CA GLN A 433 4.66 -13.48 15.13
C GLN A 433 4.21 -14.85 14.62
N PRO A 434 4.77 -15.95 15.15
CA PRO A 434 4.53 -17.30 14.64
C PRO A 434 3.04 -17.68 14.58
N SER A 435 2.25 -17.33 15.59
CA SER A 435 0.81 -17.60 15.67
C SER A 435 0.01 -16.94 14.55
N HIS A 436 0.47 -15.78 14.05
CA HIS A 436 -0.13 -15.05 12.94
C HIS A 436 0.44 -15.48 11.59
N GLY A 437 1.59 -16.17 11.57
CA GLY A 437 2.25 -16.65 10.37
C GLY A 437 2.80 -15.55 9.45
N VAL A 438 3.09 -14.36 10.01
CA VAL A 438 3.56 -13.20 9.24
C VAL A 438 4.66 -12.44 9.98
N CYS A 439 5.46 -11.70 9.21
CA CYS A 439 6.31 -10.63 9.70
C CYS A 439 5.60 -9.29 9.54
N TYR A 440 5.39 -8.59 10.65
CA TYR A 440 4.90 -7.23 10.67
C TYR A 440 6.07 -6.26 10.66
N ILE A 441 6.08 -5.30 9.74
CA ILE A 441 7.05 -4.20 9.72
C ILE A 441 6.37 -2.86 10.00
N PRO A 442 7.06 -1.93 10.68
CA PRO A 442 6.63 -0.55 10.77
C PRO A 442 7.04 0.19 9.49
N PHE A 443 6.09 0.76 8.76
CA PHE A 443 6.38 1.52 7.53
C PHE A 443 5.26 2.51 7.19
N GLY A 444 5.62 3.76 6.83
CA GLY A 444 4.67 4.76 6.34
C GLY A 444 3.55 5.10 7.32
N GLY A 445 3.80 5.02 8.63
CA GLY A 445 2.79 5.23 9.67
C GLY A 445 1.95 3.99 10.01
N GLN A 446 2.16 2.85 9.35
CA GLN A 446 1.34 1.65 9.48
C GLN A 446 2.16 0.42 9.93
N GLU A 447 1.46 -0.54 10.54
CA GLU A 447 1.96 -1.91 10.69
C GLU A 447 1.51 -2.72 9.49
N LEU A 448 2.47 -3.23 8.71
CA LEU A 448 2.22 -3.99 7.49
C LEU A 448 2.67 -5.44 7.68
N GLY A 449 1.77 -6.41 7.49
CA GLY A 449 2.04 -7.84 7.67
C GLY A 449 2.38 -8.56 6.35
N PHE A 450 3.46 -9.33 6.36
CA PHE A 450 3.97 -10.05 5.20
C PHE A 450 4.14 -11.55 5.52
N PRO A 451 3.53 -12.45 4.73
CA PRO A 451 3.68 -13.89 4.93
C PRO A 451 5.03 -14.43 4.44
N GLU A 452 5.72 -13.68 3.58
CA GLU A 452 7.08 -13.97 3.12
C GLU A 452 8.05 -12.94 3.69
N TYR A 453 9.07 -13.41 4.37
CA TYR A 453 10.02 -12.56 5.08
C TYR A 453 11.36 -13.27 5.24
N GLU A 454 12.40 -12.54 5.63
CA GLU A 454 13.62 -13.16 6.13
C GLU A 454 13.66 -13.07 7.65
N VAL A 455 14.05 -14.14 8.34
CA VAL A 455 14.24 -14.14 9.79
C VAL A 455 15.73 -14.08 10.12
N LEU A 456 16.09 -13.32 11.15
CA LEU A 456 17.46 -13.28 11.65
C LEU A 456 17.75 -14.57 12.43
N MET A 457 18.86 -15.23 12.12
CA MET A 457 19.34 -16.39 12.87
C MET A 457 20.32 -15.96 13.96
N ALA A 458 20.38 -16.70 15.07
CA ALA A 458 21.29 -16.45 16.19
C ALA A 458 22.69 -17.02 15.91
#